data_AF-A0A3L7PUA0-F1
#
_entry.id   AF-A0A3L7PUA0-F1
#
_cell.length_a   1.000
_cell.length_b   1.000
_cell.length_c   1.000
_cell.angle_alpha   90.00
_cell.angle_beta   90.00
_cell.angle_gamma   90.00
#
_symmetry.space_group_name_H-M   'P 1'
#
loop_
_entity.id
_entity.type
_entity.pdbx_description
1 polymer ?
#
loop_
_entity_poly.entity_id
_entity_poly.type
_entity_poly.pdbx_seq_one_letter_code
_entity_poly.pdbx_strand_id
1 'polypeptide(L)'
;MDGDGLKDLIIGAAPGTSPYVSIFDTGTLALKKRFLAYDAAFLGGINVSAGDLKGDSVEEIAVGSNSAEAHVTVWSAKSGELLNSFYAYGQNDGGPAFKGGVRVGLVAYAQQEVDVLVTGAGPSSFPHARVWSFSVPTYVESFYVAPVDDTRGVKVG
;
A
#
# COMPACT_ATOMS: atom_id res chain seq x y z
N MET A 1 14.69 0.78 6.75
CA MET A 1 14.25 1.54 5.54
C MET A 1 15.32 2.40 4.90
N ASP A 2 16.52 2.47 5.46
CA ASP A 2 17.68 3.16 4.88
C ASP A 2 18.94 2.28 4.74
N GLY A 3 18.83 0.99 5.04
CA GLY A 3 19.88 -0.01 4.86
C GLY A 3 20.87 -0.10 6.03
N ASP A 4 20.55 0.46 7.19
CA ASP A 4 21.41 0.44 8.39
C ASP A 4 21.33 -0.86 9.22
N GLY A 5 20.46 -1.81 8.82
CA GLY A 5 20.24 -3.09 9.49
C GLY A 5 19.24 -3.03 10.66
N LEU A 6 18.66 -1.87 10.96
CA LEU A 6 17.56 -1.71 11.90
C LEU A 6 16.23 -1.57 11.14
N LYS A 7 15.17 -2.19 11.65
CA LYS A 7 13.82 -2.00 11.11
C LYS A 7 13.34 -0.60 11.49
N ASP A 8 12.73 0.14 10.59
CA ASP A 8 12.06 1.41 10.93
C ASP A 8 10.56 1.16 11.22
N LEU A 9 9.92 2.09 11.93
CA LEU A 9 8.49 2.05 12.22
C LEU A 9 7.74 3.03 11.29
N ILE A 10 6.79 2.52 10.51
CA ILE A 10 5.88 3.36 9.71
C ILE A 10 4.51 3.42 10.36
N ILE A 11 3.97 4.63 10.43
CA ILE A 11 2.62 4.90 10.92
C ILE A 11 1.84 5.66 9.84
N GLY A 12 0.66 5.13 9.50
CA GLY A 12 -0.31 5.79 8.63
C GLY A 12 -1.40 6.53 9.42
N ALA A 13 -1.83 7.67 8.90
CA ALA A 13 -2.90 8.46 9.47
C ALA A 13 -4.28 7.76 9.46
N ALA A 14 -5.00 7.86 10.57
CA ALA A 14 -6.36 7.36 10.72
C ALA A 14 -7.39 8.26 9.98
N PRO A 15 -8.61 7.76 9.71
CA PRO A 15 -9.68 8.57 9.14
C PRO A 15 -9.97 9.85 9.95
N GLY A 16 -10.36 10.91 9.26
CA GLY A 16 -10.62 12.23 9.84
C GLY A 16 -9.38 13.13 9.98
N THR A 17 -8.20 12.65 9.58
CA THR A 17 -6.94 13.42 9.62
C THR A 17 -6.28 13.45 8.24
N SER A 18 -5.44 14.46 7.97
CA SER A 18 -4.68 14.53 6.73
C SER A 18 -3.78 13.29 6.58
N PRO A 19 -3.59 12.78 5.35
CA PRO A 19 -3.06 11.44 5.08
C PRO A 19 -1.53 11.38 5.19
N TYR A 20 -1.02 11.65 6.39
CA TYR A 20 0.40 11.60 6.67
C TYR A 20 0.89 10.18 6.86
N VAL A 21 2.02 9.88 6.23
CA VAL A 21 2.90 8.76 6.58
C VAL A 21 4.03 9.31 7.43
N SER A 22 4.29 8.66 8.56
CA SER A 22 5.38 9.02 9.48
C SER A 22 6.31 7.84 9.65
N ILE A 23 7.62 8.08 9.55
CA ILE A 23 8.68 7.09 9.69
C ILE A 23 9.49 7.43 10.94
N PHE A 24 9.61 6.47 11.84
CA PHE A 24 10.35 6.61 13.08
C PHE A 24 11.50 5.63 13.12
N ASP A 25 12.62 6.09 13.69
CA ASP A 25 13.73 5.24 14.08
C ASP A 25 13.27 4.32 15.22
N THR A 26 13.45 3.00 15.13
CA THR A 26 12.98 2.10 16.19
C THR A 26 13.89 2.06 17.42
N GLY A 27 15.15 2.45 17.29
CA GLY A 27 16.09 2.50 18.41
C GLY A 27 15.81 3.68 19.34
N THR A 28 15.42 4.82 18.78
CA THR A 28 15.25 6.10 19.49
C THR A 28 13.82 6.61 19.52
N LEU A 29 12.92 6.05 18.69
CA LEU A 29 11.58 6.56 18.43
C LEU A 29 11.54 8.00 17.90
N ALA A 30 12.68 8.49 17.37
CA ALA A 30 12.74 9.80 16.75
C ALA A 30 12.07 9.79 15.37
N LEU A 31 11.34 10.86 15.05
CA LEU A 31 10.76 11.04 13.72
C LEU A 31 11.88 11.27 12.70
N LYS A 32 12.05 10.34 11.76
CA LYS A 32 13.01 10.45 10.65
C LYS A 32 12.41 11.23 9.48
N LYS A 33 11.15 10.94 9.15
CA LYS A 33 10.47 11.53 7.98
C LYS A 33 8.96 11.57 8.16
N ARG A 34 8.34 12.57 7.54
CA ARG A 34 6.89 12.68 7.44
C ARG A 34 6.49 13.31 6.11
N PHE A 35 5.52 12.72 5.42
CA PHE A 35 5.03 13.23 4.13
C PHE A 35 3.54 12.93 3.93
N LEU A 36 2.90 13.65 3.02
CA LEU A 36 1.51 13.43 2.62
C LEU A 36 1.45 12.38 1.51
N ALA A 37 0.72 11.29 1.72
CA ALA A 37 0.55 10.24 0.72
C ALA A 37 -0.51 10.58 -0.35
N TYR A 38 -1.45 11.47 -0.01
CA TYR A 38 -2.50 11.98 -0.87
C TYR A 38 -2.74 13.47 -0.57
N ASP A 39 -3.68 14.10 -1.27
CA ASP A 39 -4.08 15.48 -1.00
C ASP A 39 -4.40 15.70 0.49
N ALA A 40 -4.00 16.84 1.06
CA ALA A 40 -4.18 17.13 2.48
C ALA A 40 -5.66 17.14 2.92
N ALA A 41 -6.59 17.40 1.99
CA ALA A 41 -8.03 17.36 2.20
C ALA A 41 -8.62 15.94 2.12
N PHE A 42 -7.85 14.93 1.71
CA PHE A 42 -8.30 13.54 1.79
C PHE A 42 -8.28 13.05 3.25
N LEU A 43 -9.46 12.96 3.85
CA LEU A 43 -9.63 12.55 5.26
C LEU A 43 -10.09 11.10 5.38
N GLY A 44 -9.99 10.30 4.31
CA GLY A 44 -10.49 8.93 4.28
C GLY A 44 -9.66 7.92 5.09
N GLY A 45 -8.51 8.36 5.62
CA GLY A 45 -7.52 7.52 6.31
C GLY A 45 -6.70 6.67 5.35
N ILE A 46 -5.56 6.18 5.82
CA ILE A 46 -4.63 5.36 5.04
C ILE A 46 -4.22 4.09 5.78
N ASN A 47 -3.75 3.10 5.03
CA ASN A 47 -3.02 1.95 5.54
C ASN A 47 -1.68 1.85 4.82
N VAL A 48 -0.67 1.30 5.49
CA VAL A 48 0.73 1.33 5.04
C VAL A 48 1.36 -0.05 5.17
N SER A 49 2.28 -0.37 4.27
CA SER A 49 3.17 -1.52 4.36
C SER A 49 4.55 -1.15 3.82
N ALA A 50 5.59 -1.78 4.34
CA ALA A 50 6.98 -1.59 3.91
C ALA A 50 7.61 -2.91 3.47
N GLY A 51 8.55 -2.85 2.53
CA GLY A 51 9.23 -4.00 1.97
C GLY A 51 10.17 -3.60 0.84
N ASP A 52 11.15 -4.44 0.52
CA ASP A 52 12.12 -4.20 -0.55
C ASP A 52 11.57 -4.71 -1.89
N LEU A 53 10.88 -3.82 -2.60
CA LEU A 53 10.21 -4.15 -3.86
C LEU A 53 11.18 -4.16 -5.05
N LYS A 54 12.38 -3.58 -4.90
CA LYS A 54 13.40 -3.50 -5.94
C LYS A 54 14.52 -4.53 -5.78
N GLY A 55 14.65 -5.17 -4.61
CA GLY A 55 15.76 -6.05 -4.28
C GLY A 55 17.08 -5.29 -4.12
N ASP A 56 17.04 -3.98 -3.82
CA ASP A 56 18.23 -3.13 -3.68
C ASP A 56 18.62 -2.86 -2.23
N SER A 57 18.01 -3.61 -1.29
CA SER A 57 18.16 -3.46 0.16
C SER A 57 17.69 -2.10 0.69
N VAL A 58 16.92 -1.35 -0.10
CA VAL A 58 16.22 -0.14 0.32
C VAL A 58 14.71 -0.42 0.28
N GLU A 59 14.04 -0.24 1.41
CA GLU A 59 12.60 -0.50 1.47
C GLU A 59 11.79 0.60 0.77
N GLU A 60 10.70 0.17 0.14
CA GLU A 60 9.61 0.98 -0.36
C GLU A 60 8.45 1.00 0.63
N ILE A 61 7.61 2.01 0.52
CA ILE A 61 6.39 2.19 1.30
C ILE A 61 5.21 2.17 0.36
N ALA A 62 4.37 1.14 0.48
CA ALA A 62 3.06 1.12 -0.15
C ALA A 62 2.04 1.77 0.77
N VAL A 63 1.20 2.63 0.21
CA VAL A 63 0.10 3.30 0.91
C VAL A 63 -1.20 3.02 0.17
N GLY A 64 -2.22 2.56 0.90
CA GLY A 64 -3.58 2.38 0.40
C GLY A 64 -4.56 3.37 1.03
N SER A 65 -5.48 3.88 0.23
CA SER A 65 -6.61 4.68 0.72
C SER A 65 -7.60 3.78 1.46
N ASN A 66 -7.98 4.13 2.70
CA ASN A 66 -8.93 3.31 3.47
C ASN A 66 -10.38 3.42 2.96
N SER A 67 -10.70 4.49 2.24
CA SER A 67 -12.00 4.80 1.66
C SER A 67 -11.85 5.63 0.38
N ALA A 68 -12.95 5.86 -0.33
CA ALA A 68 -12.96 6.43 -1.68
C ALA A 68 -12.27 5.50 -2.70
N GLU A 69 -11.73 6.06 -3.77
CA GLU A 69 -11.12 5.27 -4.85
C GLU A 69 -9.99 4.40 -4.30
N ALA A 70 -9.90 3.15 -4.77
CA ALA A 70 -8.87 2.18 -4.40
C ALA A 70 -7.47 2.56 -4.91
N HIS A 71 -6.99 3.72 -4.47
CA HIS A 71 -5.76 4.36 -4.90
C HIS A 71 -4.59 3.85 -4.06
N VAL A 72 -3.55 3.37 -4.75
CA VAL A 72 -2.28 2.97 -4.15
C VAL A 72 -1.21 3.96 -4.58
N THR A 73 -0.41 4.43 -3.63
CA THR A 73 0.85 5.13 -3.91
C THR A 73 2.02 4.35 -3.35
N VAL A 74 3.14 4.34 -4.06
CA VAL A 74 4.38 3.67 -3.63
C VAL A 74 5.49 4.69 -3.57
N TRP A 75 6.23 4.71 -2.48
CA TRP A 75 7.23 5.72 -2.17
C TRP A 75 8.56 5.06 -1.83
N SER A 76 9.67 5.71 -2.19
CA SER A 76 10.98 5.33 -1.65
C SER A 76 11.03 5.75 -0.18
N ALA A 77 11.28 4.83 0.74
CA ALA A 77 11.39 5.20 2.14
C ALA A 77 12.63 6.10 2.39
N LYS A 78 13.72 5.82 1.67
CA LYS A 78 14.99 6.55 1.75
C LYS A 78 14.89 7.98 1.21
N SER A 79 14.43 8.19 -0.03
CA SER A 79 14.34 9.55 -0.59
C SER A 79 13.04 10.26 -0.24
N GLY A 80 11.93 9.53 -0.04
CA GLY A 80 10.59 10.11 0.09
C GLY A 80 9.97 10.47 -1.26
N GLU A 81 10.57 10.02 -2.36
CA GLU A 81 10.06 10.22 -3.71
C GLU A 81 8.87 9.29 -3.99
N LEU A 82 7.87 9.80 -4.69
CA LEU A 82 6.76 9.01 -5.23
C LEU A 82 7.26 8.19 -6.41
N LEU A 83 7.29 6.87 -6.26
CA LEU A 83 7.73 5.93 -7.29
C LEU A 83 6.57 5.48 -8.18
N ASN A 84 5.37 5.34 -7.63
CA ASN A 84 4.21 4.86 -8.38
C ASN A 84 2.88 5.34 -7.79
N SER A 85 1.84 5.43 -8.62
CA SER A 85 0.51 5.90 -8.28
C SER A 85 -0.52 5.28 -9.22
N PHE A 86 -1.41 4.42 -8.71
CA PHE A 86 -2.37 3.69 -9.55
C PHE A 86 -3.61 3.24 -8.78
N TYR A 87 -4.70 2.93 -9.49
CA TYR A 87 -5.92 2.40 -8.88
C TYR A 87 -5.93 0.87 -8.93
N ALA A 88 -5.92 0.22 -7.77
CA ALA A 88 -5.87 -1.23 -7.69
C ALA A 88 -7.14 -1.92 -8.21
N TYR A 89 -8.29 -1.22 -8.16
CA TYR A 89 -9.61 -1.76 -8.51
C TYR A 89 -10.49 -0.70 -9.18
N GLY A 90 -11.38 -1.12 -10.08
CA GLY A 90 -12.38 -0.25 -10.70
C GLY A 90 -11.88 0.42 -11.97
N GLN A 91 -11.29 1.62 -11.86
CA GLN A 91 -10.90 2.41 -13.04
C GLN A 91 -9.90 1.67 -13.95
N ASN A 92 -8.91 1.00 -13.37
CA ASN A 92 -7.92 0.21 -14.12
C ASN A 92 -8.51 -1.06 -14.77
N ASP A 93 -9.72 -1.45 -14.39
CA ASP A 93 -10.44 -2.60 -14.96
C ASP A 93 -11.41 -2.18 -16.08
N GLY A 94 -11.40 -0.90 -16.48
CA GLY A 94 -12.37 -0.34 -17.43
C GLY A 94 -13.76 -0.13 -16.83
N GLY A 95 -13.91 -0.33 -15.52
CA GLY A 95 -15.15 -0.14 -14.77
C GLY A 95 -15.24 1.24 -14.11
N PRO A 96 -16.38 1.54 -13.46
CA PRO A 96 -16.50 2.73 -12.63
C PRO A 96 -15.52 2.67 -11.46
N ALA A 97 -15.23 3.84 -10.88
CA ALA A 97 -14.37 3.94 -9.72
C ALA A 97 -14.91 3.13 -8.53
N PHE A 98 -14.12 2.18 -8.05
CA PHE A 98 -14.44 1.43 -6.84
C PHE A 98 -14.15 2.27 -5.59
N LYS A 99 -15.18 2.55 -4.78
CA LYS A 99 -15.12 3.51 -3.66
C LYS A 99 -14.87 2.90 -2.27
N GLY A 100 -14.61 1.59 -2.20
CA GLY A 100 -14.36 0.89 -0.93
C GLY A 100 -12.94 1.06 -0.37
N GLY A 101 -12.06 1.77 -1.08
CA GLY A 101 -10.64 1.84 -0.76
C GLY A 101 -9.90 0.53 -1.03
N VAL A 102 -8.65 0.47 -0.58
CA VAL A 102 -7.73 -0.65 -0.80
C VAL A 102 -6.90 -0.92 0.45
N ARG A 103 -6.62 -2.19 0.74
CA ARG A 103 -5.63 -2.61 1.73
C ARG A 103 -4.36 -3.06 1.01
N VAL A 104 -3.20 -2.69 1.53
CA VAL A 104 -1.90 -3.06 0.96
C VAL A 104 -1.08 -3.92 1.92
N GLY A 105 -0.30 -4.85 1.38
CA GLY A 105 0.75 -5.57 2.09
C GLY A 105 1.90 -5.86 1.15
N LEU A 106 3.13 -5.84 1.67
CA LEU A 106 4.33 -6.21 0.94
C LEU A 106 4.82 -7.55 1.48
N VAL A 107 5.07 -8.51 0.59
CA VAL A 107 5.46 -9.86 1.00
C VAL A 107 6.63 -10.36 0.16
N ALA A 108 7.58 -11.03 0.83
CA ALA A 108 8.67 -11.71 0.16
C ALA A 108 8.11 -12.78 -0.79
N TYR A 109 8.40 -12.62 -2.07
CA TYR A 109 7.90 -13.53 -3.09
C TYR A 109 8.96 -14.59 -3.38
N ALA A 110 8.88 -15.74 -2.73
CA ALA A 110 9.94 -16.77 -2.70
C ALA A 110 10.47 -17.26 -4.07
N GLN A 111 9.81 -16.95 -5.18
CA GLN A 111 10.29 -17.26 -6.54
C GLN A 111 11.09 -16.12 -7.20
N GLN A 112 11.20 -14.96 -6.56
CA GLN A 112 11.96 -13.80 -7.03
C GLN A 112 12.74 -13.18 -5.84
N GLU A 113 13.90 -12.58 -6.10
CA GLU A 113 14.67 -11.89 -5.04
C GLU A 113 14.07 -10.53 -4.65
N VAL A 114 12.76 -10.34 -4.84
CA VAL A 114 12.05 -9.08 -4.58
C VAL A 114 10.74 -9.34 -3.82
N ASP A 115 10.32 -8.36 -3.01
CA ASP A 115 8.97 -8.36 -2.46
C ASP A 115 7.94 -8.06 -3.56
N VAL A 116 6.73 -8.58 -3.41
CA VAL A 116 5.57 -8.21 -4.23
C VAL A 116 4.59 -7.37 -3.43
N LEU A 117 3.87 -6.51 -4.13
CA LEU A 117 2.73 -5.81 -3.56
C LEU A 117 1.48 -6.67 -3.69
N VAL A 118 0.78 -6.88 -2.58
CA VAL A 118 -0.54 -7.49 -2.54
C VAL A 118 -1.54 -6.41 -2.17
N THR A 119 -2.61 -6.29 -2.95
CA THR A 119 -3.73 -5.41 -2.62
C THR A 119 -4.98 -6.23 -2.34
N GLY A 120 -5.79 -5.79 -1.39
CA GLY A 120 -7.11 -6.33 -1.10
C GLY A 120 -8.18 -5.27 -1.29
N ALA A 121 -9.27 -5.60 -1.95
CA ALA A 121 -10.40 -4.69 -2.08
C ALA A 121 -11.00 -4.39 -0.69
N GLY A 122 -11.26 -3.11 -0.41
CA GLY A 122 -11.94 -2.72 0.82
C GLY A 122 -13.42 -3.15 0.85
N PRO A 123 -14.16 -2.80 1.91
CA PRO A 123 -15.57 -3.17 2.04
C PRO A 123 -16.43 -2.67 0.87
N SER A 124 -17.59 -3.28 0.66
CA SER A 124 -18.58 -2.92 -0.36
C SER A 124 -18.25 -3.38 -1.81
N SER A 125 -17.29 -4.30 -1.99
CA SER A 125 -17.14 -5.10 -3.22
C SER A 125 -16.91 -6.58 -2.94
N PHE A 126 -16.75 -7.35 -4.02
CA PHE A 126 -16.23 -8.71 -3.99
C PHE A 126 -14.91 -8.80 -3.19
N PRO A 127 -14.67 -9.91 -2.49
CA PRO A 127 -13.48 -10.12 -1.68
C PRO A 127 -12.31 -10.49 -2.59
N HIS A 128 -11.79 -9.53 -3.34
CA HIS A 128 -10.77 -9.73 -4.37
C HIS A 128 -9.39 -9.30 -3.85
N ALA A 129 -8.38 -10.13 -4.09
CA ALA A 129 -6.98 -9.82 -3.84
C ALA A 129 -6.19 -9.85 -5.15
N ARG A 130 -5.23 -8.93 -5.31
CA ARG A 130 -4.36 -8.81 -6.49
C ARG A 130 -2.91 -8.77 -6.09
N VAL A 131 -2.06 -9.45 -6.85
CA VAL A 131 -0.60 -9.45 -6.72
C VAL A 131 0.00 -8.63 -7.85
N TRP A 132 0.92 -7.73 -7.49
CA TRP A 132 1.52 -6.74 -8.37
C TRP A 132 3.04 -6.91 -8.35
N SER A 133 3.64 -6.94 -9.54
CA SER A 133 5.08 -6.77 -9.68
C SER A 133 5.42 -5.28 -9.65
N PHE A 134 6.55 -4.92 -9.05
CA PHE A 134 6.97 -3.53 -8.94
C PHE A 134 7.88 -3.07 -10.08
N SER A 135 8.73 -3.97 -10.60
CA SER A 135 9.68 -3.67 -11.69
C SER A 135 8.97 -3.32 -13.01
N VAL A 136 7.74 -3.81 -13.17
CA VAL A 136 6.75 -3.32 -14.13
C VAL A 136 5.41 -3.40 -13.39
N PRO A 137 4.63 -2.31 -13.23
CA PRO A 137 3.32 -2.33 -12.56
C PRO A 137 2.26 -3.00 -13.44
N THR A 138 2.57 -4.21 -13.90
CA THR A 138 1.65 -5.14 -14.51
C THR A 138 1.14 -6.06 -13.42
N TYR A 139 -0.18 -6.20 -13.41
CA TYR A 139 -0.88 -7.25 -12.71
C TYR A 139 -0.24 -8.62 -12.97
N VAL A 140 0.05 -9.36 -11.90
CA VAL A 140 0.63 -10.72 -11.99
C VAL A 140 -0.50 -11.75 -11.86
N GLU A 141 -1.31 -11.63 -10.81
CA GLU A 141 -2.35 -12.60 -10.48
C GLU A 141 -3.46 -11.98 -9.61
N SER A 142 -4.65 -12.59 -9.60
CA SER A 142 -5.71 -12.31 -8.65
C SER A 142 -6.67 -13.45 -8.45
N PHE A 143 -7.33 -13.40 -7.30
CA PHE A 143 -8.25 -14.43 -6.85
C PHE A 143 -9.25 -13.84 -5.85
N TYR A 144 -10.42 -14.48 -5.74
CA TYR A 144 -11.37 -14.19 -4.67
C TYR A 144 -10.94 -14.93 -3.40
N VAL A 145 -10.91 -14.24 -2.26
CA VAL A 145 -10.49 -14.81 -0.97
C VAL A 145 -11.66 -15.40 -0.18
N ALA A 146 -12.88 -15.17 -0.62
CA ALA A 146 -14.13 -15.64 -0.04
C ALA A 146 -15.23 -15.72 -1.13
N PRO A 147 -16.43 -16.28 -0.84
CA PRO A 147 -17.55 -16.25 -1.77
C PRO A 147 -17.83 -14.82 -2.29
N VAL A 148 -18.22 -14.71 -3.56
CA VAL A 148 -18.32 -13.42 -4.27
C VAL A 148 -19.37 -12.48 -3.66
N ASP A 149 -20.33 -12.99 -2.90
CA ASP A 149 -21.34 -12.22 -2.18
C ASP A 149 -20.86 -11.69 -0.82
N ASP A 150 -19.65 -12.05 -0.35
CA ASP A 150 -19.05 -11.50 0.86
C ASP A 150 -18.48 -10.09 0.61
N THR A 151 -19.15 -9.08 1.13
CA THR A 151 -18.82 -7.66 0.92
C THR A 151 -18.05 -7.01 2.07
N ARG A 152 -17.59 -7.81 3.05
CA ARG A 152 -16.85 -7.30 4.21
C ARG A 152 -15.45 -6.79 3.89
N GLY A 153 -14.96 -7.07 2.67
CA GLY A 153 -13.65 -6.67 2.18
C GLY A 153 -12.52 -7.61 2.61
N VAL A 154 -11.34 -7.37 2.06
CA VAL A 154 -10.12 -8.17 2.28
C VAL A 154 -9.16 -7.40 3.18
N LYS A 155 -8.58 -8.09 4.17
CA LYS A 155 -7.44 -7.58 4.94
C LYS A 155 -6.17 -8.21 4.40
N VAL A 156 -5.13 -7.38 4.26
CA VAL A 156 -3.77 -7.79 3.86
C VAL A 156 -2.83 -7.29 4.96
N GLY A 157 -1.84 -8.09 5.34
CA GLY A 157 -0.86 -7.78 6.37
C GLY A 157 0.23 -8.83 6.45
#